data_AF-A0A8T0NL89-F1
#
_entry.id   AF-A0A8T0NL89-F1
#
_cell.length_a   1.000
_cell.length_b   1.000
_cell.length_c   1.000
_cell.angle_alpha   90.00
_cell.angle_beta   90.00
_cell.angle_gamma   90.00
#
_symmetry.space_group_name_H-M   'P 1'
#
loop_
_entity.id
_entity.type
_entity.pdbx_description
1 polymer ?
#
loop_
_entity_poly.entity_id
_entity_poly.type
_entity_poly.pdbx_seq_one_letter_code
_entity_poly.pdbx_strand_id
1 'polypeptide(L)'
;METMRAQAVADGQAPLPSAQVVSKVLSQNSSNNTFLKNVGLSTPSSKLNAQKQSSAILHDHLEKLKKKIAAAEEVLERTASLFDELQKQEQESHLMLQKFGHVITSGIACQP
;
A
#
# COMPACT_ATOMS: atom_id res chain seq x y z
N MET A 1 -8.60 -41.80 38.81
CA MET A 1 -8.11 -40.81 39.78
C MET A 1 -6.61 -40.67 39.56
N GLU A 2 -6.14 -39.52 39.06
CA GLU A 2 -4.71 -39.31 38.79
C GLU A 2 -3.95 -39.09 40.11
N THR A 3 -2.87 -39.84 40.26
CA THR A 3 -1.95 -39.82 41.39
C THR A 3 -1.07 -38.57 41.32
N MET A 4 -1.32 -37.60 42.20
CA MET A 4 -0.47 -36.42 42.36
C MET A 4 0.88 -36.86 42.95
N ARG A 5 1.95 -36.87 42.14
CA ARG A 5 3.31 -37.05 42.65
C ARG A 5 3.73 -35.78 43.41
N ALA A 6 3.69 -35.85 44.74
CA ALA A 6 4.37 -34.88 45.58
C ALA A 6 5.89 -35.00 45.34
N GLN A 7 6.50 -33.91 44.89
CA GLN A 7 7.95 -33.85 44.75
C GLN A 7 8.56 -33.87 46.15
N ALA A 8 9.28 -34.93 46.49
CA ALA A 8 9.97 -35.06 47.76
C ALA A 8 10.98 -33.91 47.90
N VAL A 9 10.71 -33.00 48.84
CA VAL A 9 11.63 -31.94 49.23
C VAL A 9 12.67 -32.58 50.14
N ALA A 10 13.92 -32.65 49.69
CA ALA A 10 15.04 -33.02 50.54
C ALA A 10 15.21 -31.95 51.64
N ASP A 11 15.33 -32.42 52.87
CA ASP A 11 15.38 -31.62 54.08
C ASP A 11 16.54 -30.60 54.01
N GLY A 12 16.21 -29.30 54.02
CA GLY A 12 17.19 -28.19 54.03
C GLY A 12 17.26 -27.26 52.81
N GLN A 13 16.52 -27.51 51.72
CA GLN A 13 16.54 -26.61 50.55
C GLN A 13 15.58 -25.42 50.73
N ALA A 14 16.06 -24.19 50.55
CA ALA A 14 15.23 -22.99 50.56
C ALA A 14 14.04 -23.12 49.58
N PRO A 15 12.79 -22.77 49.99
CA PRO A 15 11.63 -22.86 49.13
C PRO A 15 11.87 -22.15 47.79
N LEU A 16 11.63 -22.86 46.69
CA LEU A 16 11.77 -22.28 45.36
C LEU A 16 10.88 -21.02 45.24
N PRO A 17 11.41 -19.90 44.72
CA PRO A 17 10.61 -18.71 44.50
C PRO A 17 9.39 -19.03 43.63
N SER A 18 8.24 -18.46 43.96
CA SER A 18 6.99 -18.66 43.23
C SER A 18 7.15 -18.44 41.72
N ALA A 19 7.95 -17.45 41.32
CA ALA A 19 8.27 -17.17 39.91
C ALA A 19 8.98 -18.34 39.20
N GLN A 20 9.89 -19.07 39.87
CA GLN A 20 10.54 -20.24 39.30
C GLN A 20 9.59 -21.43 39.18
N VAL A 21 8.72 -21.62 40.17
CA VAL A 21 7.69 -22.67 40.13
C VAL A 21 6.73 -22.40 38.97
N VAL A 22 6.27 -21.16 38.82
CA VAL A 22 5.40 -20.73 37.72
C VAL A 22 6.13 -20.89 36.38
N SER A 23 7.38 -20.46 36.25
CA SER A 23 8.17 -20.61 35.02
C SER A 23 8.34 -22.08 34.62
N LYS A 24 8.60 -22.98 35.58
CA LYS A 24 8.78 -24.40 35.33
C LYS A 24 7.47 -25.09 34.93
N VAL A 25 6.35 -24.73 35.57
CA VAL A 25 5.00 -25.22 35.20
C VAL A 25 4.61 -24.75 33.81
N LEU A 26 4.85 -23.47 33.48
CA LEU A 26 4.60 -22.92 32.14
C LEU A 26 5.49 -23.58 31.09
N SER A 27 6.77 -23.82 31.40
CA SER A 27 7.70 -24.51 30.49
C SER A 27 7.30 -25.97 30.25
N GLN A 28 6.81 -26.67 31.27
CA GLN A 28 6.31 -28.05 31.12
C GLN A 28 4.99 -28.11 30.35
N ASN A 29 4.16 -27.06 30.43
CA ASN A 29 2.90 -26.97 29.69
C ASN A 29 3.07 -26.35 28.28
N SER A 30 4.23 -25.77 27.97
CA SER A 30 4.54 -25.01 26.75
C SER A 30 4.29 -25.76 25.43
N SER A 31 4.22 -27.09 25.45
CA SER A 31 3.88 -27.92 24.29
C SER A 31 2.40 -27.75 23.86
N ASN A 32 1.54 -27.36 24.80
CA ASN A 32 0.13 -27.06 24.60
C ASN A 32 -0.10 -25.54 24.65
N ASN A 33 0.12 -24.88 23.52
CA ASN A 33 -0.09 -23.44 23.31
C ASN A 33 -1.56 -22.97 23.49
N THR A 34 -2.45 -23.82 24.00
CA THR A 34 -3.87 -23.54 24.20
C THR A 34 -4.08 -22.33 25.11
N PHE A 35 -3.24 -22.13 26.13
CA PHE A 35 -3.33 -20.95 27.00
C PHE A 35 -3.12 -19.64 26.22
N LEU A 36 -2.06 -19.54 25.42
CA LEU A 36 -1.77 -18.35 24.62
C LEU A 36 -2.82 -18.14 23.51
N LYS A 37 -3.29 -19.24 22.90
CA LYS A 37 -4.42 -19.20 21.95
C LYS A 37 -5.71 -18.66 22.58
N ASN A 38 -6.05 -19.10 23.79
CA ASN A 38 -7.28 -18.69 24.50
C ASN A 38 -7.22 -17.23 24.99
N VAL A 39 -6.03 -16.70 25.28
CA VAL A 39 -5.82 -15.29 25.67
C VAL A 39 -5.62 -14.38 24.42
N GLY A 40 -5.82 -14.91 23.21
CA GLY A 40 -5.70 -14.14 21.96
C GLY A 40 -4.25 -13.82 21.56
N LEU A 41 -3.27 -14.35 22.27
CA LEU A 41 -1.84 -14.20 21.98
C LEU A 41 -1.45 -15.24 20.93
N SER A 42 -1.83 -15.00 19.68
CA SER A 42 -1.37 -15.80 18.54
C SER A 42 0.15 -15.94 18.56
N THR A 43 0.63 -17.18 18.48
CA THR A 43 2.05 -17.56 18.40
C THR A 43 2.82 -16.65 17.43
N PRO A 44 4.05 -16.21 17.76
CA PRO A 44 4.84 -15.31 16.91
C PRO A 44 5.04 -15.81 15.47
N SER A 45 5.03 -17.13 15.25
CA SER A 45 5.17 -17.77 13.93
C SER A 45 4.02 -17.47 12.96
N SER A 46 2.77 -17.41 13.43
CA SER A 46 1.61 -17.15 12.55
C SER A 46 1.51 -15.69 12.11
N LYS A 47 1.92 -14.75 12.98
CA LYS A 47 1.97 -13.32 12.66
C LYS A 47 3.01 -12.99 11.58
N LEU A 48 4.18 -13.64 11.62
CA LEU A 48 5.26 -13.40 10.67
C LEU A 48 4.89 -13.84 9.23
N ASN A 49 4.20 -14.96 9.08
CA ASN A 49 3.78 -15.46 7.77
C ASN A 49 2.69 -14.57 7.15
N ALA A 50 1.70 -14.13 7.94
CA ALA A 50 0.66 -13.20 7.49
C ALA A 50 1.25 -11.84 7.09
N GLN A 51 2.23 -11.34 7.84
CA GLN A 51 2.93 -10.08 7.54
C GLN A 51 3.76 -10.18 6.24
N LYS A 52 4.40 -11.31 5.98
CA LYS A 52 5.20 -11.50 4.76
C LYS A 52 4.32 -11.58 3.51
N GLN A 53 3.17 -12.24 3.62
CA GLN A 53 2.19 -12.30 2.52
C GLN A 53 1.56 -10.94 2.25
N SER A 54 1.18 -10.18 3.29
CA SER A 54 0.63 -8.83 3.10
C SER A 54 1.65 -7.87 2.47
N SER A 55 2.93 -7.97 2.87
CA SER A 55 4.00 -7.17 2.26
C SER A 55 4.19 -7.46 0.77
N ALA A 56 4.12 -8.73 0.35
CA ALA A 56 4.25 -9.10 -1.06
C ALA A 56 3.07 -8.57 -1.90
N ILE A 57 1.84 -8.66 -1.37
CA ILE A 57 0.63 -8.16 -2.03
C ILE A 57 0.67 -6.63 -2.17
N LEU A 58 1.12 -5.93 -1.10
CA LEU A 58 1.27 -4.47 -1.13
C LEU A 58 2.30 -4.02 -2.16
N HIS A 59 3.41 -4.74 -2.28
CA HIS A 59 4.44 -4.45 -3.28
C HIS A 59 3.92 -4.62 -4.72
N ASP A 60 3.18 -5.69 -5.00
CA ASP A 60 2.58 -5.90 -6.33
C ASP A 60 1.56 -4.79 -6.67
N HIS A 61 0.75 -4.39 -5.69
CA HIS A 61 -0.18 -3.26 -5.85
C HIS A 61 0.54 -1.94 -6.13
N LEU A 62 1.66 -1.66 -5.45
CA LEU A 62 2.46 -0.47 -5.69
C LEU A 62 3.06 -0.44 -7.10
N GLU A 63 3.63 -1.56 -7.56
CA GLU A 63 4.17 -1.66 -8.91
C GLU A 63 3.08 -1.49 -9.99
N LYS A 64 1.92 -2.11 -9.78
CA LYS A 64 0.77 -1.94 -10.67
C LYS A 64 0.27 -0.49 -10.69
N LEU A 65 0.23 0.17 -9.54
CA LEU A 65 -0.18 1.57 -9.44
C LEU A 65 0.83 2.50 -10.13
N LYS A 66 2.12 2.27 -9.91
CA LYS A 66 3.20 3.03 -10.55
C LYS A 66 3.13 2.94 -12.07
N LYS A 67 2.90 1.75 -12.63
CA LYS A 67 2.70 1.57 -14.08
C LYS A 67 1.49 2.32 -14.61
N LYS A 68 0.38 2.34 -13.85
CA LYS A 68 -0.81 3.12 -14.23
C LYS A 68 -0.55 4.63 -14.22
N ILE A 69 0.20 5.12 -13.24
CA ILE A 69 0.59 6.54 -13.15
C ILE A 69 1.45 6.91 -14.37
N ALA A 70 2.48 6.13 -14.67
CA ALA A 70 3.33 6.38 -15.84
C ALA A 70 2.52 6.41 -17.16
N ALA A 71 1.58 5.47 -17.34
CA ALA A 71 0.71 5.47 -18.51
C ALA A 71 -0.23 6.68 -18.56
N ALA A 72 -0.73 7.14 -17.40
CA ALA A 72 -1.58 8.33 -17.32
C ALA A 72 -0.80 9.62 -17.61
N GLU A 73 0.45 9.71 -17.15
CA GLU A 73 1.35 10.83 -17.45
C GLU A 73 1.65 10.94 -18.94
N GLU A 74 1.93 9.82 -19.62
CA GLU A 74 2.13 9.79 -21.08
C GLU A 74 0.89 10.26 -21.85
N VAL A 75 -0.31 9.85 -21.41
CA VAL A 75 -1.56 10.32 -22.01
C VAL A 75 -1.76 11.81 -21.77
N LEU A 76 -1.43 12.30 -20.58
CA LEU A 76 -1.54 13.72 -20.24
C LEU A 76 -0.60 14.57 -21.11
N GLU A 77 0.65 14.15 -21.28
CA GLU A 77 1.64 14.85 -22.10
C GLU A 77 1.21 14.92 -23.58
N ARG A 78 0.72 13.79 -24.12
CA ARG A 78 0.14 13.76 -25.48
C ARG A 78 -1.05 14.69 -25.62
N THR A 79 -1.93 14.71 -24.63
CA THR A 79 -3.13 15.55 -24.64
C THR A 79 -2.75 17.03 -24.58
N ALA A 80 -1.75 17.40 -23.78
CA ALA A 80 -1.24 18.76 -23.71
C ALA A 80 -0.67 19.21 -25.07
N SER A 81 0.14 18.36 -25.72
CA SER A 81 0.70 18.66 -27.04
C SER A 81 -0.38 18.85 -28.12
N LEU A 82 -1.43 18.01 -28.12
CA LEU A 82 -2.56 18.16 -29.03
C LEU A 82 -3.33 19.46 -28.79
N PHE A 83 -3.47 19.89 -27.54
CA PHE A 83 -4.13 21.14 -27.21
C PHE A 83 -3.35 22.36 -27.71
N ASP A 84 -2.02 22.35 -27.55
CA ASP A 84 -1.15 23.41 -28.06
C ASP A 84 -1.21 23.52 -29.60
N GLU A 85 -1.20 22.38 -30.30
CA GLU A 85 -1.32 22.35 -31.76
C GLU A 85 -2.68 22.85 -32.25
N LEU A 86 -3.76 22.47 -31.56
CA LEU A 86 -5.11 22.95 -31.87
C LEU A 86 -5.25 24.46 -31.62
N GLN A 87 -4.67 24.98 -30.55
CA GLN A 87 -4.64 26.41 -30.27
C GLN A 87 -3.87 27.17 -31.35
N LYS A 88 -2.74 26.63 -31.82
CA LYS A 88 -1.99 27.23 -32.93
C LYS A 88 -2.83 27.27 -34.21
N GLN A 89 -3.51 26.17 -34.54
CA GLN A 89 -4.40 26.11 -35.70
C GLN A 89 -5.55 27.13 -35.59
N GLU A 90 -6.13 27.31 -34.41
CA GLU A 90 -7.16 28.32 -34.16
C GLU A 90 -6.62 29.73 -34.43
N GLN A 91 -5.44 30.07 -33.91
CA GLN A 91 -4.81 31.38 -34.12
C GLN A 91 -4.50 31.63 -35.61
N GLU A 92 -3.99 30.63 -36.32
CA GLU A 92 -3.74 30.71 -37.76
C GLU A 92 -5.03 30.92 -38.56
N SER A 93 -6.10 30.19 -38.20
CA SER A 93 -7.42 30.35 -38.82
C SER A 93 -8.00 31.75 -38.58
N HIS A 94 -7.93 32.23 -37.34
CA HIS A 94 -8.38 33.57 -36.97
C HIS A 94 -7.63 34.65 -37.76
N LEU A 95 -6.30 34.51 -37.88
CA LEU A 95 -5.47 35.44 -38.65
C LEU A 95 -5.83 35.42 -40.14
N MET A 96 -6.08 34.23 -40.72
CA MET A 96 -6.49 34.11 -42.12
C MET A 96 -7.81 34.82 -42.38
N LEU A 97 -8.80 34.62 -41.51
CA LEU A 97 -10.10 35.28 -41.60
C LEU A 97 -9.98 36.80 -41.49
N GLN A 98 -9.14 37.29 -40.56
CA GLN A 98 -8.88 38.72 -40.44
C GLN A 98 -8.29 39.30 -41.73
N LYS A 99 -7.29 38.64 -42.32
CA LYS A 99 -6.67 39.08 -43.58
C LYS A 99 -7.68 39.09 -44.73
N PHE A 100 -8.49 38.04 -44.85
CA PHE A 100 -9.52 37.95 -45.88
C PHE A 100 -10.57 39.07 -45.74
N GLY A 101 -11.02 39.34 -44.50
CA GLY A 101 -11.91 40.46 -44.22
C GLY A 101 -11.34 41.80 -44.67
N HIS A 102 -10.06 42.08 -44.38
CA HIS A 102 -9.39 43.29 -44.85
C HIS A 102 -9.39 43.38 -46.38
N VAL A 103 -9.01 42.30 -47.08
CA VAL A 103 -8.99 42.26 -48.55
C VAL A 103 -10.37 42.56 -49.15
N ILE A 104 -11.44 41.98 -48.59
CA ILE A 104 -12.80 42.27 -49.04
C ILE A 104 -13.10 43.75 -48.83
N THR A 105 -12.95 44.27 -47.59
CA THR A 105 -13.31 45.66 -47.27
C THR A 105 -12.54 46.69 -48.10
N SER A 106 -11.27 46.44 -48.43
CA SER A 106 -10.51 47.28 -49.35
C SER A 106 -10.99 47.15 -50.80
N GLY A 107 -11.38 45.95 -51.24
CA GLY A 107 -11.91 45.71 -52.58
C GLY A 107 -13.26 46.38 -52.84
N ILE A 108 -14.20 46.30 -51.88
CA ILE A 108 -15.49 47.02 -51.97
C ILE A 108 -15.35 48.54 -51.81
N ALA A 109 -14.36 49.03 -51.06
CA ALA A 109 -14.08 50.46 -50.96
C ALA A 109 -13.52 51.07 -52.27
N CYS A 110 -13.03 50.24 -53.20
CA CYS A 110 -12.50 50.66 -54.49
C CYS A 110 -13.50 50.52 -55.67
N GLN A 111 -14.75 50.10 -55.44
CA GLN A 111 -15.80 50.13 -56.48
C GLN A 111 -16.54 51.48 -56.45
N PRO A 112 -16.65 52.20 -57.60
CA PRO A 112 -17.28 53.51 -57.71
C PRO A 112 -18.82 53.48 -57.63
#